data_AF-A0AAU4MKT5-F1
#
_entry.id   AF-A0AAU4MKT5-F1
#
_cell.length_a   1.000
_cell.length_b   1.000
_cell.length_c   1.000
_cell.angle_alpha   90.00
_cell.angle_beta   90.00
_cell.angle_gamma   90.00
#
_symmetry.space_group_name_H-M   'P 1'
#
loop_
_entity.id
_entity.type
_entity.pdbx_description
1 polymer ?
#
loop_
_entity_poly.entity_id
_entity_poly.type
_entity_poly.pdbx_seq_one_letter_code
_entity_poly.pdbx_strand_id
1 'polypeptide(L)'
;MNRIRRFPSRTPSRALHGRTTALARAIALIAAVLLAATAAGTAGASAAPATGQITVSAAAGVATPQAQAAVGGWTCPGVAVPAGYVITMFDTGGCNGYGAWFQQPARDGLWTCSGSPIVSGYVLTDYDPTGCSKVGAWRHNLVRNGIWTCPYSPIPAGYRSTTYDARGCSGLGAWLTVRA
;
A
#
# COMPACT_ATOMS: atom_id res chain seq x y z
N MET A 1 14.07 21.65 54.33
CA MET A 1 13.84 20.21 54.64
C MET A 1 13.99 19.42 53.36
N ASN A 2 15.17 18.83 53.17
CA ASN A 2 15.71 18.40 51.88
C ASN A 2 15.71 16.85 51.84
N ARG A 3 14.78 16.21 51.12
CA ARG A 3 14.73 14.74 50.98
C ARG A 3 15.50 14.29 49.75
N ILE A 4 16.77 13.96 49.98
CA ILE A 4 17.67 13.28 49.05
C ILE A 4 17.11 11.87 48.78
N ARG A 5 16.57 11.64 47.58
CA ARG A 5 16.16 10.31 47.13
C ARG A 5 17.39 9.59 46.56
N ARG A 6 17.85 8.54 47.25
CA ARG A 6 18.92 7.64 46.80
C ARG A 6 18.38 6.72 45.68
N PHE A 7 19.02 6.76 44.53
CA PHE A 7 18.83 5.80 43.44
C PHE A 7 19.62 4.52 43.72
N PRO A 8 19.01 3.33 43.66
CA PRO A 8 19.74 2.08 43.64
C PRO A 8 20.31 1.82 42.24
N SER A 9 21.63 1.89 42.15
CA SER A 9 22.47 1.42 41.04
C SER A 9 22.32 -0.09 40.84
N ARG A 10 21.68 -0.49 39.74
CA ARG A 10 21.74 -1.87 39.22
C ARG A 10 22.75 -1.95 38.10
N THR A 11 23.88 -2.59 38.40
CA THR A 11 24.92 -2.98 37.46
C THR A 11 24.38 -4.01 36.47
N PRO A 12 24.64 -3.87 35.15
CA PRO A 12 24.31 -4.90 34.17
C PRO A 12 25.47 -5.89 34.08
N SER A 13 25.22 -7.16 34.34
CA SER A 13 26.19 -8.23 34.06
C SER A 13 25.47 -9.52 33.72
N ARG A 14 25.92 -10.13 32.62
CA ARG A 14 25.58 -11.46 32.08
C ARG A 14 24.34 -11.55 31.19
N ALA A 15 24.58 -11.56 29.87
CA ALA A 15 24.24 -12.68 28.99
C ALA A 15 24.65 -12.34 27.54
N LEU A 16 25.95 -12.25 27.28
CA LEU A 16 26.49 -12.18 25.93
C LEU A 16 27.23 -13.50 25.68
N HIS A 17 26.52 -14.60 25.44
CA HIS A 17 27.07 -15.85 24.89
C HIS A 17 25.94 -16.67 24.28
N GLY A 18 26.01 -16.88 22.96
CA GLY A 18 25.24 -17.93 22.29
C GLY A 18 24.28 -17.44 21.22
N ARG A 19 24.81 -17.09 20.04
CA ARG A 19 24.12 -17.20 18.73
C ARG A 19 25.06 -16.91 17.54
N THR A 20 26.31 -17.39 17.61
CA THR A 20 27.30 -17.31 16.51
C THR A 20 27.32 -18.55 15.61
N THR A 21 26.29 -19.40 15.64
CA THR A 21 26.26 -20.66 14.85
C THR A 21 24.93 -20.88 14.11
N ALA A 22 24.44 -19.85 13.40
CA ALA A 22 23.26 -19.96 12.54
C ALA A 22 23.41 -19.30 11.16
N LEU A 23 24.64 -18.99 10.73
CA LEU A 23 24.91 -18.36 9.41
C LEU A 23 25.58 -19.29 8.39
N ALA A 24 25.96 -20.52 8.77
CA ALA A 24 26.66 -21.45 7.88
C ALA A 24 25.75 -22.47 7.16
N ARG A 25 24.43 -22.47 7.40
CA ARG A 25 23.48 -23.43 6.79
C ARG A 25 22.48 -22.82 5.79
N ALA A 26 22.55 -21.52 5.53
CA ALA A 26 21.67 -20.83 4.58
C ALA A 26 22.21 -20.77 3.14
N ILE A 27 23.51 -21.03 2.92
CA ILE A 27 24.15 -20.89 1.60
C ILE A 27 24.04 -22.17 0.75
N ALA A 28 23.78 -23.34 1.35
CA ALA A 28 23.69 -24.61 0.63
C ALA A 28 22.29 -24.92 0.05
N LEU A 29 21.24 -24.16 0.40
CA LEU A 29 19.88 -24.37 -0.10
C LEU A 29 19.54 -23.55 -1.36
N ILE A 30 20.42 -22.64 -1.77
CA ILE A 30 20.18 -21.74 -2.92
C ILE A 30 20.60 -22.39 -4.26
N ALA A 31 21.40 -23.46 -4.23
CA ALA A 31 21.89 -24.13 -5.44
C ALA A 31 20.97 -25.24 -6.01
N ALA A 32 19.92 -25.65 -5.29
CA ALA A 32 19.08 -26.81 -5.68
C ALA A 32 17.77 -26.46 -6.42
N VAL A 33 17.38 -25.18 -6.49
CA VAL A 33 16.10 -24.76 -7.11
C VAL A 33 16.26 -24.39 -8.59
N LEU A 34 17.48 -24.26 -9.11
CA LEU A 34 17.74 -23.84 -10.49
C LEU A 34 17.78 -24.99 -11.52
N LEU A 35 17.41 -26.22 -11.15
CA LEU A 35 17.58 -27.41 -12.02
C LEU A 35 16.29 -28.19 -12.32
N ALA A 36 15.10 -27.65 -12.03
CA ALA A 36 13.82 -28.35 -12.28
C ALA A 36 12.89 -27.62 -13.27
N ALA A 37 13.45 -27.08 -14.36
CA ALA A 37 12.67 -26.52 -15.46
C ALA A 37 12.88 -27.34 -16.74
N THR A 38 12.26 -28.51 -16.80
CA THR A 38 12.02 -29.23 -18.06
C THR A 38 10.77 -30.09 -17.93
N ALA A 39 9.68 -29.71 -18.61
CA ALA A 39 8.89 -30.60 -19.48
C ALA A 39 7.54 -29.99 -19.89
N ALA A 40 7.19 -30.31 -21.15
CA ALA A 40 5.84 -30.35 -21.75
C ALA A 40 5.25 -29.04 -22.33
N GLY A 41 5.29 -28.96 -23.67
CA GLY A 41 4.55 -27.98 -24.47
C GLY A 41 4.88 -28.11 -25.96
N THR A 42 4.64 -29.27 -26.55
CA THR A 42 4.76 -29.53 -28.01
C THR A 42 3.59 -28.92 -28.79
N ALA A 43 3.86 -28.11 -29.82
CA ALA A 43 3.32 -28.22 -31.19
C ALA A 43 3.44 -26.88 -31.96
N GLY A 44 4.02 -26.96 -33.17
CA GLY A 44 4.00 -25.88 -34.17
C GLY A 44 5.26 -25.81 -35.04
N ALA A 45 5.37 -26.67 -36.05
CA ALA A 45 6.28 -26.49 -37.21
C ALA A 45 5.88 -25.22 -38.00
N SER A 46 6.71 -24.51 -38.76
CA SER A 46 7.84 -24.89 -39.62
C SER A 46 8.72 -23.67 -40.01
N ALA A 47 10.04 -23.89 -40.04
CA ALA A 47 11.12 -23.33 -40.89
C ALA A 47 11.13 -21.85 -41.40
N ALA A 48 12.15 -21.08 -41.00
CA ALA A 48 13.28 -20.62 -41.85
C ALA A 48 14.28 -19.76 -41.02
N PRO A 49 15.61 -19.82 -41.26
CA PRO A 49 16.60 -19.04 -40.52
C PRO A 49 17.01 -17.77 -41.26
N ALA A 50 17.22 -16.65 -40.55
CA ALA A 50 18.35 -15.73 -40.77
C ALA A 50 18.27 -14.48 -39.87
N THR A 51 19.45 -14.11 -39.34
CA THR A 51 19.91 -12.74 -39.03
C THR A 51 19.20 -11.93 -37.94
N GLY A 52 19.77 -12.04 -36.73
CA GLY A 52 20.36 -10.92 -35.99
C GLY A 52 19.51 -9.68 -35.69
N GLN A 53 19.08 -9.56 -34.44
CA GLN A 53 19.15 -8.33 -33.64
C GLN A 53 18.93 -8.65 -32.17
N ILE A 54 19.92 -8.35 -31.33
CA ILE A 54 19.80 -8.39 -29.87
C ILE A 54 19.09 -7.10 -29.45
N THR A 55 17.78 -7.17 -29.23
CA THR A 55 17.04 -6.15 -28.50
C THR A 55 17.07 -6.49 -27.01
N VAL A 56 17.77 -5.67 -26.23
CA VAL A 56 17.74 -5.77 -24.77
C VAL A 56 16.44 -5.10 -24.29
N SER A 57 15.36 -5.87 -24.25
CA SER A 57 14.14 -5.45 -23.55
C SER A 57 14.40 -5.53 -22.05
N ALA A 58 14.42 -4.39 -21.38
CA ALA A 58 14.44 -4.32 -19.92
C ALA A 58 13.32 -5.22 -19.37
N ALA A 59 13.69 -6.19 -18.54
CA ALA A 59 12.74 -7.05 -17.86
C ALA A 59 11.90 -6.19 -16.90
N ALA A 60 10.77 -5.70 -17.40
CA ALA A 60 9.66 -5.30 -16.54
C ALA A 60 9.32 -6.54 -15.69
N GLY A 61 9.49 -6.41 -14.37
CA GLY A 61 9.10 -7.45 -13.44
C GLY A 61 7.67 -7.88 -13.76
N VAL A 62 7.50 -9.15 -14.14
CA VAL A 62 6.19 -9.72 -14.40
C VAL A 62 5.46 -9.71 -13.06
N ALA A 63 4.61 -8.71 -12.85
CA ALA A 63 3.60 -8.75 -11.82
C ALA A 63 2.75 -9.98 -12.11
N THR A 64 2.87 -11.01 -11.27
CA THR A 64 1.88 -12.09 -11.24
C THR A 64 0.50 -11.44 -11.19
N PRO A 65 -0.45 -11.81 -12.06
CA PRO A 65 -1.80 -11.29 -11.99
C PRO A 65 -2.35 -11.65 -10.60
N GLN A 66 -2.38 -10.65 -9.71
CA GLN A 66 -3.13 -10.76 -8.48
C GLN A 66 -4.57 -10.98 -8.89
N ALA A 67 -5.27 -11.93 -8.26
CA ALA A 67 -6.69 -12.08 -8.52
C ALA A 67 -7.35 -10.71 -8.34
N GLN A 68 -7.97 -10.18 -9.40
CA GLN A 68 -8.81 -8.99 -9.29
C GLN A 68 -10.04 -9.36 -8.47
N ALA A 69 -10.44 -8.46 -7.59
CA ALA A 69 -11.74 -8.55 -6.93
C ALA A 69 -12.85 -8.75 -7.97
N ALA A 70 -13.83 -9.61 -7.67
CA ALA A 70 -15.12 -9.48 -8.32
C ALA A 70 -15.58 -8.01 -8.14
N VAL A 71 -16.08 -7.42 -9.21
CA VAL A 71 -16.37 -5.98 -9.28
C VAL A 71 -17.34 -5.59 -8.15
N GLY A 72 -16.82 -4.84 -7.17
CA GLY A 72 -17.56 -4.48 -5.95
C GLY A 72 -17.75 -5.65 -4.99
N GLY A 73 -17.67 -5.36 -3.68
CA GLY A 73 -17.87 -6.36 -2.64
C GLY A 73 -16.67 -6.59 -1.74
N TRP A 74 -16.76 -7.65 -0.93
CA TRP A 74 -15.73 -8.02 0.04
C TRP A 74 -14.59 -8.80 -0.60
N THR A 75 -13.37 -8.48 -0.22
CA THR A 75 -12.15 -9.10 -0.76
C THR A 75 -11.14 -9.37 0.33
N CYS A 76 -10.38 -10.45 0.19
CA CYS A 76 -9.29 -10.76 1.11
C CYS A 76 -8.04 -9.91 0.81
N PRO A 77 -7.15 -9.71 1.80
CA PRO A 77 -5.86 -9.09 1.60
C PRO A 77 -5.09 -9.73 0.43
N GLY A 78 -4.36 -8.90 -0.32
CA GLY A 78 -3.57 -9.34 -1.48
C GLY A 78 -4.33 -9.35 -2.80
N VAL A 79 -5.65 -9.14 -2.79
CA VAL A 79 -6.47 -8.90 -3.99
C VAL A 79 -6.35 -7.43 -4.40
N ALA A 80 -6.07 -7.16 -5.67
CA ALA A 80 -5.99 -5.79 -6.17
C ALA A 80 -7.38 -5.12 -6.20
N VAL A 81 -7.43 -3.85 -5.80
CA VAL A 81 -8.64 -3.01 -5.96
C VAL A 81 -8.79 -2.65 -7.44
N PRO A 82 -9.94 -2.91 -8.10
CA PRO A 82 -10.17 -2.52 -9.47
C PRO A 82 -10.05 -1.01 -9.68
N ALA A 83 -9.68 -0.61 -10.90
CA ALA A 83 -9.62 0.81 -11.26
C ALA A 83 -11.00 1.48 -11.06
N GLY A 84 -11.01 2.67 -10.46
CA GLY A 84 -12.24 3.40 -10.15
C GLY A 84 -12.98 2.93 -8.89
N TYR A 85 -12.49 1.90 -8.21
CA TYR A 85 -13.03 1.43 -6.93
C TYR A 85 -12.17 1.93 -5.76
N VAL A 86 -12.80 2.00 -4.60
CA VAL A 86 -12.18 2.39 -3.34
C VAL A 86 -12.61 1.43 -2.24
N ILE A 87 -11.79 1.34 -1.20
CA ILE A 87 -12.08 0.54 -0.01
C ILE A 87 -12.81 1.44 1.00
N THR A 88 -13.88 0.95 1.59
CA THR A 88 -14.75 1.77 2.46
C THR A 88 -15.14 1.10 3.77
N MET A 89 -14.89 -0.20 3.88
CA MET A 89 -15.06 -0.90 5.14
C MET A 89 -13.99 -1.97 5.29
N PHE A 90 -13.63 -2.23 6.55
CA PHE A 90 -12.74 -3.30 6.95
C PHE A 90 -13.45 -4.18 7.96
N ASP A 91 -13.58 -5.45 7.64
CA ASP A 91 -14.12 -6.47 8.53
C ASP A 91 -12.96 -7.32 9.05
N THR A 92 -12.64 -7.22 10.34
CA THR A 92 -11.57 -8.00 10.98
C THR A 92 -11.87 -9.50 11.02
N GLY A 93 -13.14 -9.92 10.98
CA GLY A 93 -13.53 -11.33 10.97
C GLY A 93 -13.51 -11.97 9.58
N GLY A 94 -13.45 -11.15 8.53
CA GLY A 94 -13.47 -11.60 7.15
C GLY A 94 -12.27 -12.48 6.78
N CYS A 95 -12.43 -13.29 5.74
CA CYS A 95 -11.37 -14.14 5.20
C CYS A 95 -10.69 -15.03 6.25
N ASN A 96 -11.46 -15.85 6.97
CA ASN A 96 -10.95 -16.74 8.02
C ASN A 96 -10.13 -16.01 9.11
N GLY A 97 -10.48 -14.76 9.42
CA GLY A 97 -9.80 -13.94 10.44
C GLY A 97 -8.56 -13.17 9.94
N TYR A 98 -8.24 -13.22 8.65
CA TYR A 98 -7.19 -12.36 8.06
C TYR A 98 -7.65 -10.93 7.78
N GLY A 99 -8.95 -10.67 7.95
CA GLY A 99 -9.61 -9.42 7.60
C GLY A 99 -10.10 -9.43 6.15
N ALA A 100 -11.16 -8.66 5.87
CA ALA A 100 -11.67 -8.44 4.53
C ALA A 100 -11.92 -6.94 4.28
N TRP A 101 -11.78 -6.54 3.03
CA TRP A 101 -11.94 -5.16 2.57
C TRP A 101 -13.14 -5.05 1.65
N PHE A 102 -14.07 -4.14 1.98
CA PHE A 102 -15.24 -3.87 1.15
C PHE A 102 -14.93 -2.78 0.14
N GLN A 103 -15.08 -3.13 -1.13
CA GLN A 103 -14.80 -2.28 -2.27
C GLN A 103 -16.10 -1.78 -2.90
N GLN A 104 -16.14 -0.50 -3.27
CA GLN A 104 -17.25 0.10 -4.01
C GLN A 104 -16.74 1.16 -4.98
N PRO A 105 -17.51 1.54 -6.01
CA PRO A 105 -17.13 2.61 -6.93
C PRO A 105 -16.87 3.91 -6.20
N ALA A 106 -15.85 4.64 -6.61
CA ALA A 106 -15.57 5.98 -6.12
C ALA A 106 -16.74 6.93 -6.44
N ARG A 107 -17.12 7.73 -5.46
CA ARG A 107 -18.11 8.80 -5.59
C ARG A 107 -17.71 9.99 -4.74
N ASP A 108 -18.20 11.18 -5.09
CA ASP A 108 -17.92 12.40 -4.34
C ASP A 108 -18.49 12.32 -2.92
N GLY A 109 -17.69 12.74 -1.93
CA GLY A 109 -18.07 12.74 -0.51
C GLY A 109 -17.98 11.39 0.19
N LEU A 110 -17.40 10.36 -0.45
CA LEU A 110 -17.27 9.03 0.13
C LEU A 110 -16.13 8.97 1.15
N TRP A 111 -16.39 8.38 2.31
CA TRP A 111 -15.34 7.98 3.25
C TRP A 111 -14.71 6.66 2.84
N THR A 112 -13.39 6.66 2.69
CA THR A 112 -12.60 5.50 2.30
C THR A 112 -11.65 5.12 3.43
N CYS A 113 -11.33 3.84 3.54
CA CYS A 113 -10.36 3.37 4.52
C CYS A 113 -8.96 3.88 4.20
N SER A 114 -8.13 4.07 5.22
CA SER A 114 -6.70 4.32 5.03
C SER A 114 -6.08 3.15 4.26
N GLY A 115 -5.28 3.47 3.23
CA GLY A 115 -4.76 2.48 2.28
C GLY A 115 -5.65 2.25 1.06
N SER A 116 -6.84 2.83 1.00
CA SER A 116 -7.63 2.86 -0.23
C SER A 116 -6.87 3.63 -1.33
N PRO A 117 -6.89 3.16 -2.58
CA PRO A 117 -6.38 3.94 -3.70
C PRO A 117 -7.18 5.23 -3.88
N ILE A 118 -6.50 6.30 -4.32
CA ILE A 118 -7.11 7.59 -4.64
C ILE A 118 -7.34 7.63 -6.15
N VAL A 119 -8.62 7.63 -6.55
CA VAL A 119 -9.00 7.62 -7.97
C VAL A 119 -8.64 8.96 -8.62
N SER A 120 -8.21 8.93 -9.88
CA SER A 120 -7.88 10.14 -10.64
C SER A 120 -9.02 11.16 -10.60
N GLY A 121 -8.68 12.44 -10.40
CA GLY A 121 -9.64 13.53 -10.25
C GLY A 121 -10.23 13.68 -8.85
N TYR A 122 -9.98 12.74 -7.94
CA TYR A 122 -10.34 12.84 -6.52
C TYR A 122 -9.18 13.37 -5.68
N VAL A 123 -9.54 14.01 -4.59
CA VAL A 123 -8.66 14.53 -3.55
C VAL A 123 -9.19 14.13 -2.17
N LEU A 124 -8.30 14.10 -1.19
CA LEU A 124 -8.67 13.88 0.22
C LEU A 124 -9.03 15.23 0.84
N THR A 125 -10.17 15.34 1.53
CA THR A 125 -10.64 16.61 2.11
C THR A 125 -10.84 16.58 3.61
N ASP A 126 -10.85 15.39 4.20
CA ASP A 126 -10.97 15.22 5.63
C ASP A 126 -10.36 13.89 6.07
N TYR A 127 -10.06 13.77 7.37
CA TYR A 127 -9.49 12.58 7.98
C TYR A 127 -10.21 12.24 9.29
N ASP A 128 -10.64 11.00 9.44
CA ASP A 128 -11.19 10.46 10.68
C ASP A 128 -10.29 9.31 11.16
N PRO A 129 -9.48 9.49 12.23
CA PRO A 129 -8.59 8.45 12.74
C PRO A 129 -9.34 7.23 13.32
N THR A 130 -10.63 7.37 13.63
CA THR A 130 -11.46 6.28 14.18
C THR A 130 -12.29 5.57 13.10
N GLY A 131 -12.33 6.14 11.90
CA GLY A 131 -13.07 5.61 10.76
C GLY A 131 -12.53 4.27 10.27
N CYS A 132 -13.36 3.56 9.49
CA CYS A 132 -13.05 2.24 8.94
C CYS A 132 -12.47 1.26 9.97
N SER A 133 -13.24 0.94 11.00
CA SER A 133 -12.83 -0.02 12.04
C SER A 133 -11.49 0.34 12.72
N LYS A 134 -11.27 1.65 12.98
CA LYS A 134 -10.06 2.21 13.61
C LYS A 134 -8.78 2.13 12.78
N VAL A 135 -8.87 1.78 11.50
CA VAL A 135 -7.73 1.87 10.55
C VAL A 135 -7.52 3.34 10.13
N GLY A 136 -8.52 4.20 10.35
CA GLY A 136 -8.58 5.57 9.89
C GLY A 136 -9.28 5.65 8.54
N ALA A 137 -9.97 6.74 8.28
CA ALA A 137 -10.69 6.98 7.05
C ALA A 137 -10.38 8.37 6.48
N TRP A 138 -10.38 8.47 5.15
CA TRP A 138 -10.20 9.70 4.41
C TRP A 138 -11.46 10.04 3.63
N ARG A 139 -11.83 11.31 3.57
CA ARG A 139 -12.96 11.74 2.74
C ARG A 139 -12.50 12.05 1.33
N HIS A 140 -12.98 11.29 0.36
CA HIS A 140 -12.71 11.50 -1.06
C HIS A 140 -13.72 12.48 -1.65
N ASN A 141 -13.22 13.51 -2.34
CA ASN A 141 -14.05 14.42 -3.11
C ASN A 141 -13.48 14.67 -4.49
N LEU A 142 -14.33 14.98 -5.46
CA LEU A 142 -13.89 15.49 -6.75
C LEU A 142 -13.22 16.85 -6.58
N VAL A 143 -12.07 17.01 -7.22
CA VAL A 143 -11.33 18.27 -7.18
C VAL A 143 -12.17 19.40 -7.80
N ARG A 144 -12.20 20.54 -7.11
CA ARG A 144 -12.85 21.77 -7.58
C ARG A 144 -12.10 22.98 -7.04
N ASN A 145 -12.26 24.12 -7.69
CA ASN A 145 -11.58 25.35 -7.28
C ASN A 145 -12.01 25.77 -5.87
N GLY A 146 -11.05 26.03 -4.99
CA GLY A 146 -11.29 26.46 -3.60
C GLY A 146 -11.57 25.31 -2.63
N ILE A 147 -11.27 24.06 -2.98
CA ILE A 147 -11.39 22.93 -2.06
C ILE A 147 -10.16 22.84 -1.15
N TRP A 148 -10.36 22.49 0.11
CA TRP A 148 -9.27 22.17 1.04
C TRP A 148 -8.86 20.71 0.86
N THR A 149 -7.58 20.48 0.60
CA THR A 149 -7.01 19.14 0.40
C THR A 149 -6.08 18.76 1.54
N CYS A 150 -6.24 17.55 2.04
CA CYS A 150 -5.40 17.01 3.10
C CYS A 150 -4.00 16.65 2.59
N PRO A 151 -3.02 16.52 3.50
CA PRO A 151 -1.76 15.84 3.25
C PRO A 151 -2.00 14.48 2.59
N TYR A 152 -1.03 14.04 1.79
CA TYR A 152 -1.06 12.78 1.03
C TYR A 152 -2.07 12.74 -0.13
N SER A 153 -2.96 13.73 -0.25
CA SER A 153 -3.79 13.87 -1.45
C SER A 153 -2.92 14.21 -2.66
N PRO A 154 -3.09 13.52 -3.80
CA PRO A 154 -2.53 13.99 -5.06
C PRO A 154 -3.18 15.33 -5.44
N ILE A 155 -2.45 16.18 -6.16
CA ILE A 155 -2.99 17.39 -6.78
C ILE A 155 -3.19 17.10 -8.27
N PRO A 156 -4.45 16.99 -8.76
CA PRO A 156 -4.72 16.74 -10.16
C PRO A 156 -4.15 17.84 -11.08
N ALA A 157 -3.88 17.48 -12.34
CA ALA A 157 -3.41 18.43 -13.34
C ALA A 157 -4.37 19.62 -13.51
N GLY A 158 -3.82 20.82 -13.72
CA GLY A 158 -4.60 22.06 -13.80
C GLY A 158 -4.98 22.66 -12.46
N TYR A 159 -4.50 22.11 -11.34
CA TYR A 159 -4.66 22.67 -10.00
C TYR A 159 -3.29 22.90 -9.34
N ARG A 160 -3.27 23.82 -8.38
CA ARG A 160 -2.12 24.09 -7.50
C ARG A 160 -2.58 24.28 -6.06
N SER A 161 -1.72 23.92 -5.12
CA SER A 161 -1.90 24.22 -3.70
C SER A 161 -1.38 25.63 -3.39
N THR A 162 -2.09 26.37 -2.54
CA THR A 162 -1.73 27.75 -2.18
C THR A 162 -1.65 27.93 -0.66
N THR A 163 -2.75 28.29 -0.02
CA THR A 163 -2.81 28.62 1.41
C THR A 163 -2.80 27.36 2.25
N TYR A 164 -2.05 27.36 3.35
CA TYR A 164 -2.05 26.28 4.34
C TYR A 164 -2.91 26.63 5.56
N ASP A 165 -3.67 25.65 6.06
CA ASP A 165 -4.36 25.71 7.36
C ASP A 165 -3.96 24.50 8.21
N ALA A 166 -3.33 24.73 9.37
CA ALA A 166 -2.90 23.69 10.29
C ALA A 166 -4.06 22.93 10.97
N ARG A 167 -5.28 23.48 10.96
CA ARG A 167 -6.45 22.87 11.59
C ARG A 167 -7.18 21.88 10.67
N GLY A 168 -6.88 21.89 9.38
CA GLY A 168 -7.51 21.02 8.41
C GLY A 168 -7.26 19.53 8.67
N CYS A 169 -8.19 18.69 8.21
CA CYS A 169 -8.08 17.23 8.22
C CYS A 169 -7.73 16.65 9.59
N SER A 170 -8.53 17.00 10.60
CA SER A 170 -8.33 16.59 12.00
C SER A 170 -6.95 16.96 12.57
N GLY A 171 -6.43 18.13 12.18
CA GLY A 171 -5.17 18.67 12.71
C GLY A 171 -3.91 18.18 11.99
N LEU A 172 -4.03 17.44 10.89
CA LEU A 172 -2.91 17.10 10.01
C LEU A 172 -2.48 18.29 9.13
N GLY A 173 -3.34 19.29 9.03
CA GLY A 173 -3.23 20.41 8.13
C GLY A 173 -3.99 20.16 6.83
N ALA A 174 -4.22 21.22 6.06
CA ALA A 174 -4.79 21.17 4.72
C ALA A 174 -4.26 22.31 3.87
N TRP A 175 -4.30 22.14 2.55
CA TRP A 175 -3.92 23.16 1.58
C TRP A 175 -5.12 23.56 0.73
N LEU A 176 -5.28 24.86 0.51
CA LEU A 176 -6.29 25.38 -0.41
C LEU A 176 -5.85 25.04 -1.84
N THR A 177 -6.67 24.26 -2.53
CA THR A 177 -6.44 23.88 -3.92
C THR A 177 -7.23 24.78 -4.84
N VAL A 178 -6.54 25.47 -5.74
CA VAL A 178 -7.12 26.39 -6.72
C VAL A 178 -6.71 25.99 -8.13
N ARG A 179 -7.48 26.42 -9.12
CA ARG A 179 -7.14 26.21 -10.54
C ARG A 179 -5.83 26.94 -10.85
N ALA A 180 -4.92 26.24 -11.53
CA ALA A 180 -3.59 26.74 -11.91
C ALA A 180 -3.68 27.81 -13.00
#